data_AF-A0A3G1J070-F1
#
_entry.id   AF-A0A3G1J070-F1
#
_cell.length_a   1.000
_cell.length_b   1.000
_cell.length_c   1.000
_cell.angle_alpha   90.00
_cell.angle_beta   90.00
_cell.angle_gamma   90.00
#
_symmetry.space_group_name_H-M   'P 1'
#
loop_
_entity.id
_entity.type
_entity.pdbx_description
1 polymer ?
#
loop_
_entity_poly.entity_id
_entity_poly.type
_entity_poly.pdbx_seq_one_letter_code
_entity_poly.pdbx_strand_id
1 'polypeptide(L)'
;MLALTGWSAAAITDAGRVRGDGSSLPTWPGFHPDLVAFLLANRPQVAALGIDSPSLDSPAAEEAGSPAHRRWLGGLRYGIEFLRGLEALPPAGATLVVGVLRLAGGSGAPARVVAML
;
A
#
# COMPACT_ATOMS: atom_id res chain seq x y z
N MET A 1 1.67 4.36 8.37
CA MET A 1 0.26 3.98 8.56
C MET A 1 -0.01 2.77 7.69
N LEU A 2 -0.70 1.76 8.19
CA LEU A 2 -1.05 0.55 7.44
C LEU A 2 -2.56 0.52 7.22
N ALA A 3 -2.99 0.14 6.02
CA ALA A 3 -4.38 -0.15 5.71
C ALA A 3 -4.55 -1.67 5.59
N LEU A 4 -5.26 -2.25 6.56
CA LEU A 4 -5.80 -3.59 6.48
C LEU A 4 -7.13 -3.53 5.74
N THR A 5 -7.16 -3.98 4.49
CA THR A 5 -8.38 -3.96 3.66
C THR A 5 -9.00 -5.34 3.49
N GLY A 6 -8.26 -6.40 3.82
CA GLY A 6 -8.67 -7.79 3.63
C GLY A 6 -8.46 -8.29 2.20
N TRP A 7 -7.90 -7.46 1.31
CA TRP A 7 -7.65 -7.83 -0.08
C TRP A 7 -6.67 -8.99 -0.18
N SER A 8 -5.58 -8.95 0.58
CA SER A 8 -4.54 -10.00 0.55
C SER A 8 -5.08 -11.38 0.97
N ALA A 9 -5.98 -11.43 1.95
CA ALA A 9 -6.61 -12.67 2.39
C ALA A 9 -7.57 -13.22 1.31
N ALA A 10 -8.40 -12.35 0.72
CA ALA A 10 -9.35 -12.75 -0.32
C ALA A 10 -8.66 -13.19 -1.62
N ALA A 11 -7.55 -12.55 -1.99
CA ALA A 11 -6.76 -12.84 -3.19
C ALA A 11 -6.20 -14.28 -3.22
N ILE A 12 -6.03 -14.92 -2.05
CA ILE A 12 -5.55 -16.31 -1.94
C ILE A 12 -6.65 -17.30 -2.32
N THR A 13 -7.89 -17.00 -1.94
CA THR A 13 -9.05 -17.89 -2.15
C THR A 13 -9.77 -17.64 -3.46
N ASP A 14 -9.57 -16.47 -4.07
CA ASP A 14 -10.22 -16.06 -5.30
C ASP A 14 -9.20 -15.44 -6.27
N ALA A 15 -8.72 -16.27 -7.21
CA ALA A 15 -7.79 -15.83 -8.24
C ALA A 15 -8.39 -14.76 -9.18
N GLY A 16 -9.72 -14.68 -9.29
CA GLY A 16 -10.42 -13.66 -10.07
C GLY A 16 -10.21 -12.25 -9.52
N ARG A 17 -9.94 -12.09 -8.22
CA ARG A 17 -9.58 -10.79 -7.63
C ARG A 17 -8.19 -10.29 -7.98
N VAL A 18 -7.29 -11.18 -8.38
CA VAL A 18 -5.91 -10.83 -8.77
C VAL A 18 -5.79 -10.71 -10.28
N ARG A 19 -6.42 -11.63 -11.02
CA ARG A 19 -6.27 -11.74 -12.48
C ARG A 19 -7.41 -11.07 -13.25
N GLY A 20 -8.50 -10.71 -12.57
CA GLY A 20 -9.77 -10.42 -13.22
C GLY A 20 -10.45 -11.70 -13.67
N ASP A 21 -11.74 -11.60 -14.01
CA ASP A 21 -12.52 -12.69 -14.59
C ASP A 21 -12.44 -12.73 -16.13
N GLY A 22 -11.59 -11.87 -16.72
CA GLY A 22 -11.45 -11.69 -18.17
C GLY A 22 -12.50 -10.77 -18.79
N SER A 23 -13.52 -10.34 -18.03
CA SER A 23 -14.58 -9.42 -18.45
C SER A 23 -14.44 -8.02 -17.84
N SER A 24 -13.75 -7.91 -16.70
CA SER A 24 -13.42 -6.66 -16.02
C SER A 24 -12.01 -6.70 -15.44
N LEU A 25 -11.40 -5.51 -15.29
CA LEU A 25 -10.13 -5.41 -14.56
C LEU A 25 -10.35 -5.81 -13.08
N PRO A 26 -9.38 -6.51 -12.46
CA PRO A 26 -9.44 -6.81 -11.04
C PRO A 26 -9.60 -5.52 -10.22
N THR A 27 -10.46 -5.57 -9.20
CA THR A 27 -10.72 -4.40 -8.35
C THR A 27 -10.00 -4.53 -7.00
N TRP A 28 -9.47 -3.40 -6.53
CA TRP A 28 -8.85 -3.31 -5.22
C TRP A 28 -9.03 -1.93 -4.59
N PRO A 29 -8.98 -1.85 -3.24
CA PRO A 29 -9.02 -0.59 -2.53
C PRO A 29 -7.69 0.16 -2.63
N GLY A 30 -7.76 1.49 -2.46
CA GLY A 30 -6.61 2.38 -2.34
C GLY A 30 -6.93 3.55 -1.42
N PHE A 31 -5.94 4.40 -1.14
CA PHE A 31 -6.09 5.60 -0.32
C PHE A 31 -6.74 6.74 -1.11
N HIS A 32 -7.65 7.47 -0.46
CA HIS A 32 -8.17 8.71 -1.03
C HIS A 32 -7.12 9.84 -0.96
N PRO A 33 -6.97 10.69 -1.98
CA PRO A 33 -5.99 11.79 -1.97
C PRO A 33 -6.16 12.78 -0.83
N ASP A 34 -7.38 12.98 -0.33
CA ASP A 34 -7.63 13.88 0.81
C ASP A 34 -7.05 13.34 2.11
N LEU A 35 -7.07 12.01 2.30
CA LEU A 35 -6.41 11.39 3.44
C LEU A 35 -4.89 11.59 3.34
N VAL A 36 -4.32 11.44 2.15
CA VAL A 36 -2.89 11.70 1.90
C VAL A 36 -2.55 13.16 2.22
N ALA A 37 -3.39 14.11 1.77
CA ALA A 37 -3.26 15.53 2.07
C ALA A 37 -3.28 15.80 3.58
N PHE A 38 -4.25 15.21 4.28
CA PHE A 38 -4.39 15.33 5.72
C PHE A 38 -3.16 14.79 6.45
N LEU A 39 -2.66 13.62 6.09
CA LEU A 39 -1.50 13.01 6.73
C LEU A 39 -0.24 13.85 6.55
N LEU A 40 0.01 14.36 5.35
CA LEU A 40 1.16 15.22 5.08
C LEU A 40 1.12 16.52 5.91
N ALA A 41 -0.05 17.13 6.02
CA ALA A 41 -0.21 18.40 6.74
C ALA A 41 -0.24 18.23 8.27
N ASN A 42 -0.87 17.16 8.77
CA ASN A 42 -1.21 17.04 10.19
C ASN A 42 -0.46 15.92 10.91
N ARG A 43 0.20 15.02 10.17
CA ARG A 43 0.89 13.83 10.71
C ARG A 43 2.28 13.66 10.08
N PRO A 44 3.18 14.67 10.19
CA PRO A 44 4.47 14.65 9.51
C PRO A 44 5.36 13.47 9.92
N GLN A 45 5.14 12.89 11.10
CA GLN A 45 5.84 11.70 11.60
C GLN A 45 5.50 10.40 10.84
N VAL A 46 4.42 10.38 10.04
CA VAL A 46 4.10 9.22 9.21
C VAL A 46 5.06 9.19 8.02
N ALA A 47 5.98 8.21 8.04
CA ALA A 47 7.01 8.06 7.02
C ALA A 47 6.54 7.22 5.82
N ALA A 48 5.57 6.32 6.02
CA ALA A 48 5.08 5.42 5.00
C ALA A 48 3.57 5.16 5.03
N LEU A 49 3.03 4.88 3.85
CA LEU A 49 1.74 4.22 3.67
C LEU A 49 2.00 2.77 3.28
N GLY A 50 1.38 1.85 4.00
CA GLY A 50 1.39 0.42 3.66
C GLY A 50 -0.03 -0.07 3.41
N ILE A 51 -0.23 -0.90 2.41
CA ILE A 51 -1.53 -1.48 2.08
C ILE A 51 -1.38 -2.95 1.68
N ASP A 52 -2.37 -3.76 1.99
CA ASP A 52 -2.42 -5.17 1.62
C ASP A 52 -2.98 -5.43 0.21
N SER A 53 -3.28 -4.35 -0.53
CA SER A 53 -3.70 -4.38 -1.93
C SER A 53 -2.52 -4.12 -2.89
N PRO A 54 -2.71 -4.27 -4.22
CA PRO A 54 -1.67 -4.08 -5.21
C PRO A 54 -1.07 -2.68 -5.31
N SER A 55 -1.79 -1.65 -4.86
CA SER A 55 -1.44 -0.27 -5.13
C SER A 55 -1.92 0.67 -4.02
N LEU A 56 -1.20 1.76 -3.76
CA LEU A 56 -1.71 2.85 -2.92
C LEU A 56 -2.96 3.52 -3.50
N ASP A 57 -3.20 3.39 -4.81
CA ASP A 57 -4.37 3.90 -5.52
C ASP A 57 -5.29 2.74 -5.94
N SER A 58 -6.60 3.00 -6.00
CA SER A 58 -7.54 2.04 -6.62
C SER A 58 -7.36 2.05 -8.15
N PRO A 59 -7.85 1.04 -8.90
CA PRO A 59 -7.69 1.02 -10.35
C PRO A 59 -8.19 2.29 -11.05
N ALA A 60 -9.35 2.80 -10.63
CA ALA A 60 -9.90 4.05 -11.18
C ALA A 60 -9.04 5.28 -10.82
N ALA A 61 -8.42 5.30 -9.64
CA ALA A 61 -7.52 6.37 -9.25
C ALA A 61 -6.18 6.31 -10.01
N GLU A 62 -5.69 5.11 -10.32
CA GLU A 62 -4.53 4.91 -11.20
C GLU A 62 -4.81 5.42 -12.61
N GLU A 63 -5.97 5.13 -13.18
CA GLU A 63 -6.40 5.67 -14.48
C GLU A 63 -6.49 7.20 -14.45
N ALA A 64 -6.91 7.78 -13.32
CA ALA A 64 -6.87 9.22 -13.07
C ALA A 64 -5.47 9.77 -12.73
N GLY A 65 -4.41 8.97 -12.88
CA GLY A 65 -3.02 9.37 -12.70
C GLY A 65 -2.47 9.21 -11.29
N SER A 66 -2.97 8.25 -10.52
CA SER A 66 -2.43 7.83 -9.22
C SER A 66 -2.22 9.01 -8.24
N PRO A 67 -3.30 9.76 -7.90
CA PRO A 67 -3.19 10.96 -7.07
C PRO A 67 -2.66 10.68 -5.66
N ALA A 68 -2.93 9.51 -5.07
CA ALA A 68 -2.38 9.15 -3.76
C ALA A 68 -0.86 8.95 -3.85
N HIS A 69 -0.39 8.18 -4.84
CA HIS A 69 1.03 8.00 -5.11
C HIS A 69 1.76 9.34 -5.30
N ARG A 70 1.30 10.15 -6.27
CA ARG A 70 1.99 11.39 -6.64
C ARG A 70 2.11 12.32 -5.45
N ARG A 71 1.04 12.48 -4.68
CA ARG A 71 1.04 13.37 -3.52
C ARG A 71 1.90 12.80 -2.38
N TRP A 72 1.79 11.51 -2.09
CA TRP A 72 2.53 10.89 -1.00
C TRP A 72 4.04 10.85 -1.27
N LEU A 73 4.44 10.28 -2.42
CA LEU A 73 5.85 10.15 -2.80
C LEU A 73 6.49 11.52 -3.10
N GLY A 74 5.72 12.46 -3.68
CA GLY A 74 6.15 13.85 -3.85
C GLY A 74 6.43 14.57 -2.52
N GLY A 75 5.85 14.08 -1.42
CA GLY A 75 6.15 14.52 -0.06
C GLY A 75 7.41 13.91 0.55
N LEU A 76 8.28 13.27 -0.24
CA LEU A 76 9.49 12.56 0.21
C LEU A 76 9.17 11.47 1.24
N ARG A 77 8.10 10.71 0.98
CA ARG A 77 7.67 9.54 1.76
C ARG A 77 7.75 8.29 0.90
N TYR A 78 7.57 7.12 1.50
CA TYR A 78 7.59 5.83 0.77
C TYR A 78 6.29 5.03 0.93
N GLY A 79 6.03 4.15 -0.03
CA GLY A 79 4.90 3.22 -0.05
C GLY A 79 5.34 1.77 0.18
N ILE A 80 4.43 0.93 0.67
CA ILE A 80 4.61 -0.52 0.76
C ILE A 80 3.32 -1.18 0.30
N GLU A 81 3.39 -1.96 -0.77
CA GLU A 81 2.24 -2.59 -1.40
C GLU A 81 2.31 -4.11 -1.23
N PHE A 82 1.20 -4.79 -1.50
CA PHE A 82 1.10 -6.25 -1.37
C PHE A 82 1.50 -6.77 0.02
N LEU A 83 1.24 -6.00 1.08
CA LEU A 83 1.41 -6.49 2.44
C LEU A 83 0.47 -7.67 2.73
N ARG A 84 0.86 -8.52 3.68
CA ARG A 84 0.08 -9.66 4.14
C ARG A 84 0.27 -9.83 5.65
N GLY A 85 -0.70 -10.43 6.33
CA GLY A 85 -0.63 -10.71 7.76
C GLY A 85 -0.91 -9.48 8.61
N LEU A 86 -1.50 -8.43 8.03
CA LEU A 86 -1.84 -7.20 8.76
C LEU A 86 -2.91 -7.46 9.84
N GLU A 87 -3.75 -8.48 9.64
CA GLU A 87 -4.75 -8.96 10.59
C GLU A 87 -4.14 -9.49 11.90
N ALA A 88 -2.86 -9.86 11.91
CA ALA A 88 -2.15 -10.33 13.10
C ALA A 88 -1.51 -9.18 13.89
N LEU A 89 -1.56 -7.94 13.39
CA LEU A 89 -0.94 -6.79 14.04
C LEU A 89 -1.91 -6.11 15.03
N PRO A 90 -1.42 -5.66 16.20
CA PRO A 90 -2.19 -4.74 17.03
C PRO A 90 -2.36 -3.39 16.31
N PRO A 91 -3.40 -2.59 16.63
CA PRO A 91 -3.60 -1.27 16.01
C PRO A 91 -2.43 -0.29 16.18
N ALA A 92 -1.61 -0.49 17.22
CA ALA A 92 -0.41 0.29 17.49
C ALA A 92 0.61 -0.54 18.30
N GLY A 93 1.86 -0.10 18.33
CA GLY A 93 2.95 -0.70 19.11
C GLY A 93 3.90 -1.60 18.31
N ALA A 94 3.44 -2.14 17.18
CA ALA A 94 4.28 -2.94 16.30
C ALA A 94 5.40 -2.11 15.63
N THR A 95 6.59 -2.69 15.52
CA THR A 95 7.72 -2.13 14.77
C THR A 95 7.86 -2.88 13.44
N LEU A 96 7.84 -2.14 12.32
CA LEU A 96 8.10 -2.71 11.00
C LEU A 96 9.57 -2.62 10.61
N VAL A 97 10.12 -3.70 10.10
CA VAL A 97 11.42 -3.74 9.42
C VAL A 97 11.18 -3.98 7.94
N VAL A 98 11.65 -3.04 7.10
CA VAL A 98 11.44 -3.04 5.64
C VAL A 98 12.77 -3.33 4.94
N GLY A 99 13.03 -4.61 4.65
CA GLY A 99 14.25 -5.06 3.97
C GLY A 99 14.14 -4.92 2.45
N VAL A 100 14.33 -3.70 1.93
CA VAL A 100 14.29 -3.38 0.50
C VAL A 100 15.66 -3.59 -0.16
N LEU A 101 15.67 -4.10 -1.39
CA LEU A 101 16.90 -4.22 -2.18
C LEU A 101 17.39 -2.83 -2.64
N ARG A 102 18.68 -2.55 -2.45
CA ARG A 102 19.31 -1.29 -2.89
C ARG A 102 19.70 -1.36 -4.36
N LEU A 103 18.77 -1.01 -5.24
CA LEU A 103 19.00 -0.94 -6.68
C LEU A 103 19.55 0.44 -7.09
N ALA A 104 20.61 0.46 -7.91
CA ALA A 104 21.17 1.71 -8.43
C ALA A 104 20.14 2.42 -9.33
N GLY A 105 19.77 3.66 -8.98
CA GLY A 105 18.75 4.42 -9.70
C GLY A 105 17.32 3.87 -9.56
N GLY A 106 17.07 2.93 -8.65
CA GLY A 106 15.75 2.32 -8.46
C GLY A 106 14.75 3.28 -7.83
N SER A 107 13.55 3.36 -8.42
CA SER A 107 12.39 4.05 -7.83
C SER A 107 11.69 3.23 -6.74
N GLY A 108 11.97 1.93 -6.68
CA GLY A 108 11.46 0.96 -5.72
C GLY A 108 12.08 -0.41 -5.96
N ALA A 109 11.84 -1.36 -5.05
CA ALA A 109 12.25 -2.75 -5.23
C ALA A 109 11.35 -3.67 -4.36
N PRO A 110 11.28 -4.98 -4.68
CA PRO A 110 10.70 -5.95 -3.76
C PRO A 110 11.37 -5.88 -2.39
N ALA A 111 10.58 -6.07 -1.34
CA ALA A 111 11.06 -6.01 0.04
C ALA A 111 10.58 -7.22 0.83
N ARG A 112 11.40 -7.68 1.77
CA ARG A 112 10.93 -8.51 2.88
C ARG A 112 10.51 -7.58 4.01
N VAL A 113 9.22 -7.56 4.31
CA VAL A 113 8.67 -6.78 5.44
C VAL A 113 8.32 -7.73 6.57
N VAL A 114 8.82 -7.43 7.77
CA VAL A 114 8.51 -8.18 9.00
C VAL A 114 8.07 -7.22 10.09
N ALA A 115 7.17 -7.68 10.96
CA ALA A 115 6.71 -6.93 12.12
C ALA A 115 7.24 -7.58 13.40
N MET A 116 7.74 -6.74 14.32
CA MET A 116 8.05 -7.11 15.70
C MET A 116 6.95 -6.57 16.60
N LEU A 117 6.39 -7.42 17.46
CA LEU A 117 5.28 -7.12 18.35
C LEU A 117 5.75 -6.89 19.79
#